data_AF-A0A485C3L9-F1
#
_entry.id   AF-A0A485C3L9-F1
#
_cell.length_a   1.000
_cell.length_b   1.000
_cell.length_c   1.000
_cell.angle_alpha   90.00
_cell.angle_beta   90.00
_cell.angle_gamma   90.00
#
_symmetry.space_group_name_H-M   'P 1'
#
loop_
_entity.id
_entity.type
_entity.pdbx_description
1 polymer ?
#
loop_
_entity_poly.entity_id
_entity_poly.type
_entity_poly.pdbx_seq_one_letter_code
_entity_poly.pdbx_strand_id
1 'polypeptide(L)'
;MNFQEIHGYYSTLEIDSYLDEIIQEGEVVSLPANKKLEVKAGYIYFCTGGSLSILMPENGLNIGNSIEHMPIGLMERYCPLAKFEYMGSAPVRLIKISYEAFDRIFIQNNPQRVQELATILVYMTIFTIDLHNERRQLTSYQTIRPMLFRYLYRQNTHEG
;
A
#
# COMPACT_ATOMS: atom_id res chain seq x y z
N MET A 1 -14.25 5.07 12.47
CA MET A 1 -12.95 5.52 11.96
C MET A 1 -13.15 5.89 10.51
N ASN A 2 -12.67 7.05 10.09
CA ASN A 2 -12.65 7.43 8.68
C ASN A 2 -11.23 7.25 8.09
N PHE A 3 -11.13 7.22 6.76
CA PHE A 3 -9.86 7.04 6.07
C PHE A 3 -8.80 8.09 6.45
N GLN A 4 -9.20 9.33 6.74
CA GLN A 4 -8.29 10.41 7.11
C GLN A 4 -7.64 10.19 8.48
N GLU A 5 -8.39 9.70 9.46
CA GLU A 5 -7.86 9.34 10.79
C GLU A 5 -6.83 8.21 10.67
N ILE A 6 -7.15 7.21 9.84
CA ILE A 6 -6.27 6.07 9.55
C ILE A 6 -4.99 6.54 8.84
N HIS A 7 -5.13 7.34 7.78
CA HIS A 7 -4.00 7.88 7.02
C HIS A 7 -3.12 8.78 7.89
N GLY A 8 -3.73 9.65 8.70
CA GLY A 8 -3.02 10.55 9.60
C GLY A 8 -2.18 9.80 10.63
N TYR A 9 -2.69 8.71 11.21
CA TYR A 9 -1.88 7.87 12.08
C TYR A 9 -0.78 7.14 11.31
N TYR A 10 -1.08 6.58 10.14
CA TYR A 10 -0.07 5.91 9.32
C TYR A 10 1.12 6.82 8.98
N SER A 11 0.87 8.09 8.65
CA SER A 11 1.92 9.09 8.41
C SER A 11 2.82 9.37 9.63
N THR A 12 2.42 8.96 10.85
CA THR A 12 3.25 9.10 12.06
C THR A 12 4.22 7.94 12.28
N LEU A 13 4.15 6.87 11.49
CA LEU A 13 4.96 5.65 11.68
C LEU A 13 6.45 5.80 11.27
N GLU A 14 6.92 7.02 10.96
CA GLU A 14 8.30 7.33 10.58
C GLU A 14 8.93 6.34 9.58
N ILE A 15 8.13 5.77 8.67
CA ILE A 15 8.59 4.77 7.69
C ILE A 15 9.69 5.35 6.79
N ASP A 16 9.69 6.66 6.63
CA ASP A 16 10.70 7.45 5.92
C ASP A 16 12.10 7.23 6.47
N SER A 17 12.23 6.97 7.78
CA SER A 17 13.51 6.71 8.44
C SER A 17 14.22 5.44 7.94
N TYR A 18 13.47 4.53 7.29
CA TYR A 18 14.00 3.28 6.73
C TYR A 18 14.22 3.34 5.22
N LEU A 19 13.80 4.42 4.56
CA LEU A 19 13.89 4.53 3.11
C LEU A 19 15.33 4.48 2.63
N ASP A 20 16.28 5.07 3.36
CA ASP A 20 17.69 5.03 2.99
C ASP A 20 18.24 3.60 2.97
N GLU A 21 17.92 2.78 3.98
CA GLU A 21 18.30 1.34 4.01
C GLU A 21 17.62 0.56 2.88
N ILE A 22 16.33 0.84 2.61
CA ILE A 22 15.56 0.21 1.52
C ILE A 22 16.13 0.60 0.15
N ILE A 23 16.50 1.86 -0.05
CA ILE A 23 17.15 2.36 -1.28
C ILE A 23 18.51 1.69 -1.46
N GLN A 24 19.29 1.54 -0.39
CA GLN A 24 20.63 0.98 -0.45
C GLN A 24 20.63 -0.52 -0.76
N GLU A 25 19.73 -1.30 -0.17
CA GLU A 25 19.61 -2.75 -0.43
C GLU A 25 18.70 -3.08 -1.63
N GLY A 26 18.00 -2.09 -2.17
CA GLY A 26 16.96 -2.28 -3.17
C GLY A 26 17.33 -1.91 -4.61
N GLU A 27 16.52 -2.40 -5.53
CA GLU A 27 16.60 -2.08 -6.95
C GLU A 27 15.48 -1.10 -7.31
N VAL A 28 15.82 0.01 -7.97
CA VAL A 28 14.84 0.98 -8.45
C VAL A 28 14.08 0.38 -9.64
N VAL A 29 12.75 0.36 -9.52
CA VAL A 29 11.82 -0.11 -10.56
C VAL A 29 10.92 1.05 -10.97
N SER A 30 10.89 1.34 -12.26
CA SER A 30 9.96 2.31 -12.84
C SER A 30 8.80 1.59 -13.49
N LEU A 31 7.58 1.94 -13.11
CA LEU A 31 6.36 1.45 -13.71
C LEU A 31 5.75 2.56 -14.59
N PRO A 32 5.62 2.34 -15.91
CA PRO A 32 4.94 3.30 -16.79
C PRO A 32 3.47 3.47 -16.41
N ALA A 33 2.88 4.60 -16.80
CA ALA A 33 1.45 4.83 -16.63
C ALA A 33 0.60 3.75 -17.31
N ASN A 34 -0.52 3.41 -16.68
CA ASN A 34 -1.49 2.41 -17.10
C ASN A 34 -0.89 1.00 -17.30
N LYS A 35 0.19 0.67 -16.59
CA LYS A 35 0.77 -0.67 -16.55
C LYS A 35 0.52 -1.33 -15.20
N LYS A 36 0.35 -2.66 -15.26
CA LYS A 36 0.28 -3.50 -14.08
C LYS A 36 1.68 -3.77 -13.54
N LEU A 37 1.84 -3.68 -12.23
CA LEU A 37 3.04 -4.16 -11.54
C LEU A 37 2.96 -5.67 -11.41
N GLU A 38 3.94 -6.37 -11.97
CA GLU A 38 4.13 -7.80 -11.74
C GLU A 38 4.80 -8.01 -10.38
N VAL A 39 4.00 -8.30 -9.35
CA VAL A 39 4.51 -8.66 -8.02
C VAL A 39 5.08 -10.07 -8.09
N LYS A 40 6.39 -10.19 -7.96
CA LYS A 40 7.09 -11.48 -7.96
C LYS A 40 7.22 -12.01 -6.53
N ALA A 41 6.94 -13.30 -6.35
CA ALA A 41 7.23 -13.99 -5.10
C ALA A 41 8.73 -13.86 -4.76
N GLY A 42 9.03 -13.63 -3.48
CA GLY A 42 10.39 -13.38 -3.01
C GLY A 42 10.77 -11.90 -2.91
N TYR A 43 9.91 -10.98 -3.34
CA TYR A 43 10.16 -9.54 -3.32
C TYR A 43 9.03 -8.73 -2.68
N ILE A 44 9.40 -7.62 -2.06
CA ILE A 44 8.51 -6.55 -1.58
C ILE A 44 8.84 -5.27 -2.34
N TYR A 45 7.82 -4.48 -2.65
CA TYR A 45 7.98 -3.23 -3.40
C TYR A 45 7.51 -2.04 -2.55
N PHE A 46 8.32 -1.01 -2.46
CA PHE A 46 7.99 0.23 -1.75
C PHE A 46 7.76 1.34 -2.76
N CYS A 47 6.62 2.03 -2.66
CA CYS A 47 6.31 3.16 -3.51
C CYS A 47 7.06 4.40 -3.01
N THR A 48 7.98 4.94 -3.82
CA THR A 48 8.78 6.14 -3.50
C THR A 48 8.41 7.34 -4.34
N GLY A 49 7.55 7.18 -5.35
CA GLY A 49 6.95 8.30 -6.06
C GLY A 49 5.76 7.85 -6.89
N GLY A 50 4.67 8.63 -6.85
CA GLY A 50 3.38 8.26 -7.44
C GLY A 50 2.57 7.32 -6.53
N SER A 51 1.48 6.75 -7.06
CA SER A 51 0.66 5.78 -6.31
C SER A 51 0.15 4.67 -7.23
N LEU A 52 0.06 3.46 -6.69
CA LEU A 52 -0.53 2.30 -7.35
C LEU A 52 -1.99 2.16 -6.97
N SER A 53 -2.86 1.86 -7.93
CA SER A 53 -4.20 1.36 -7.67
C SER A 53 -4.13 -0.14 -7.34
N ILE A 54 -4.78 -0.52 -6.24
CA ILE A 54 -4.94 -1.88 -5.75
C ILE A 54 -6.28 -2.39 -6.27
N LEU A 55 -6.25 -3.51 -6.98
CA LEU A 55 -7.36 -4.09 -7.71
C LEU A 55 -7.61 -5.52 -7.19
N MET A 56 -8.87 -5.95 -7.16
CA MET A 56 -9.17 -7.38 -6.98
C MET A 56 -8.80 -8.15 -8.25
N PRO A 57 -8.31 -9.41 -8.13
CA PRO A 57 -8.12 -10.30 -9.26
C PRO A 57 -9.43 -10.50 -10.02
N GLU A 58 -9.31 -10.80 -11.32
CA GLU A 58 -10.39 -11.21 -12.24
C GLU A 58 -11.39 -10.11 -12.62
N ASN A 59 -11.88 -9.32 -11.67
CA ASN A 59 -12.94 -8.34 -11.91
C ASN A 59 -12.38 -6.93 -12.17
N GLY A 60 -11.07 -6.71 -11.99
CA GLY A 60 -10.40 -5.41 -12.17
C GLY A 60 -10.96 -4.31 -11.26
N LEU A 61 -11.69 -4.69 -10.21
CA LEU A 61 -12.38 -3.76 -9.33
C LEU A 61 -11.36 -3.05 -8.46
N ASN A 62 -11.22 -1.75 -8.67
CA ASN A 62 -10.40 -0.90 -7.81
C ASN A 62 -10.92 -0.96 -6.37
N ILE A 63 -10.04 -1.38 -5.48
CA ILE A 63 -10.30 -1.46 -4.05
C ILE A 63 -9.72 -0.22 -3.38
N GLY A 64 -8.62 0.32 -3.85
CA GLY A 64 -8.05 1.54 -3.30
C GLY A 64 -6.76 1.88 -3.99
N ASN A 65 -6.01 2.81 -3.40
CA ASN A 65 -4.70 3.16 -3.90
C ASN A 65 -3.68 2.97 -2.77
N SER A 66 -2.45 2.63 -3.12
CA SER A 66 -1.32 2.59 -2.20
C SER A 66 -1.11 3.97 -1.61
N ILE A 67 -0.86 4.00 -0.31
CA ILE A 67 -0.37 5.17 0.41
C ILE A 67 1.15 5.21 0.31
N GLU A 68 1.76 6.35 0.66
CA GLU A 68 3.21 6.52 0.60
C GLU A 68 3.94 5.46 1.43
N HIS A 69 5.03 4.93 0.87
CA HIS A 69 5.89 3.93 1.52
C HIS A 69 5.19 2.63 1.95
N MET A 70 3.97 2.39 1.45
CA MET A 70 3.24 1.14 1.70
C MET A 70 3.99 -0.04 1.06
N PRO A 71 4.30 -1.10 1.84
CA PRO A 71 4.96 -2.29 1.30
C PRO A 71 3.98 -3.14 0.50
N ILE A 72 4.19 -3.19 -0.80
CA ILE A 72 3.41 -3.97 -1.76
C ILE A 72 3.94 -5.40 -1.85
N GLY A 73 3.05 -6.38 -1.82
CA GLY A 73 3.41 -7.82 -1.76
C GLY A 73 3.55 -8.36 -0.32
N LEU A 74 3.38 -7.51 0.70
CA LEU A 74 3.54 -7.91 2.10
C LEU A 74 2.40 -8.80 2.60
N MET A 75 1.16 -8.48 2.22
CA MET A 75 0.01 -9.30 2.60
C MET A 75 0.08 -10.68 1.93
N GLU A 76 0.48 -10.73 0.67
CA GLU A 76 0.64 -11.95 -0.12
C GLU A 76 1.79 -12.82 0.39
N ARG A 77 2.86 -12.18 0.90
CA ARG A 77 3.97 -12.88 1.56
C ARG A 77 3.47 -13.69 2.76
N TYR A 78 2.70 -13.08 3.66
CA TYR A 78 2.25 -13.72 4.90
C TYR A 78 0.93 -14.50 4.75
N CYS A 79 0.14 -14.19 3.72
CA CYS A 79 -1.07 -14.89 3.36
C CYS A 79 -1.07 -15.20 1.85
N PRO A 80 -0.54 -16.36 1.42
CA PRO A 80 -0.47 -16.74 0.00
C PRO A 80 -1.84 -16.87 -0.69
N LEU A 81 -2.93 -16.89 0.09
CA LEU A 81 -4.31 -16.87 -0.41
C LEU A 81 -4.77 -15.48 -0.81
N ALA A 82 -4.16 -14.43 -0.26
CA ALA A 82 -4.40 -13.06 -0.69
C ALA A 82 -3.81 -12.86 -2.08
N LYS A 83 -4.63 -12.33 -2.99
CA LYS A 83 -4.22 -12.00 -4.35
C LYS A 83 -4.71 -10.60 -4.64
N PHE A 84 -3.78 -9.68 -4.89
CA PHE A 84 -4.09 -8.33 -5.33
C PHE A 84 -3.40 -8.07 -6.67
N GLU A 85 -4.03 -7.26 -7.49
CA GLU A 85 -3.42 -6.71 -8.69
C GLU A 85 -3.06 -5.25 -8.42
N TYR A 86 -1.92 -4.79 -8.91
CA TYR A 86 -1.45 -3.42 -8.70
C TYR A 86 -1.25 -2.75 -10.05
N MET A 87 -1.75 -1.53 -10.22
CA MET A 87 -1.69 -0.79 -11.47
C MET A 87 -1.33 0.67 -11.25
N GLY A 88 -0.32 1.17 -11.96
CA GLY A 88 0.01 2.60 -11.92
C GLY A 88 -0.97 3.39 -12.79
N SER A 89 -1.74 4.30 -12.20
CA SER A 89 -2.57 5.26 -12.99
C SER A 89 -1.70 6.34 -13.65
N ALA A 90 -0.54 6.63 -13.07
CA ALA A 90 0.51 7.52 -13.56
C ALA A 90 1.86 6.78 -13.50
N PRO A 91 2.97 7.36 -13.99
CA PRO A 91 4.29 6.77 -13.79
C PRO A 91 4.59 6.63 -12.29
N VAL A 92 4.99 5.44 -11.86
CA VAL A 92 5.29 5.13 -10.45
C VAL A 92 6.75 4.74 -10.31
N ARG A 93 7.43 5.28 -9.31
CA ARG A 93 8.76 4.88 -8.88
C ARG A 93 8.64 3.97 -7.66
N LEU A 94 9.26 2.81 -7.77
CA LEU A 94 9.23 1.75 -6.78
C LEU A 94 10.66 1.34 -6.43
N ILE A 95 10.83 0.80 -5.24
CA ILE A 95 12.05 0.11 -4.85
C ILE A 95 11.70 -1.32 -4.52
N LYS A 96 12.33 -2.26 -5.22
CA LYS A 96 12.15 -3.69 -5.04
C LYS A 96 13.25 -4.22 -4.14
N ILE A 97 12.89 -4.86 -3.03
CA ILE A 97 13.83 -5.56 -2.15
C ILE A 97 13.45 -7.03 -2.02
N SER A 98 14.44 -7.90 -1.77
CA SER A 98 14.18 -9.32 -1.50
C SER A 98 13.56 -9.52 -0.12
N TYR A 99 12.91 -10.67 0.11
CA TYR A 99 12.44 -11.04 1.45
C TYR A 99 13.56 -11.12 2.48
N GLU A 100 14.75 -11.55 2.09
CA GLU A 100 15.91 -11.61 2.98
C GLU A 100 16.36 -10.22 3.43
N ALA A 101 16.45 -9.27 2.50
CA ALA A 101 16.76 -7.87 2.82
C ALA A 101 15.66 -7.25 3.69
N PHE A 102 14.39 -7.49 3.34
CA PHE A 102 13.25 -7.04 4.13
C PHE A 102 13.32 -7.55 5.58
N ASP A 103 13.61 -8.84 5.78
CA ASP A 103 13.69 -9.44 7.11
C ASP A 103 14.84 -8.86 7.92
N ARG A 104 15.98 -8.59 7.27
CA ARG A 104 17.13 -7.95 7.91
C ARG A 104 16.80 -6.54 8.39
N ILE A 105 16.10 -5.76 7.57
CA ILE A 105 15.75 -4.36 7.85
C ILE A 105 14.67 -4.27 8.93
N PHE A 106 13.58 -5.05 8.82
CA PHE A 106 12.38 -4.87 9.64
C PHE A 106 12.24 -5.86 10.80
N ILE A 107 12.78 -7.07 10.69
CA ILE A 107 12.54 -8.16 11.65
C ILE A 107 13.75 -8.40 12.54
N GLN A 108 14.94 -8.38 11.95
CA GLN A 108 16.17 -8.65 12.67
C GLN A 108 16.61 -7.39 13.41
N ASN A 109 17.05 -7.57 14.66
CA ASN A 109 17.77 -6.58 15.47
C ASN A 109 16.99 -5.34 15.96
N ASN A 110 15.71 -5.15 15.64
CA ASN A 110 14.93 -4.03 16.19
C ASN A 110 13.45 -4.36 16.47
N PRO A 111 13.07 -4.62 17.74
CA PRO A 111 11.68 -4.90 18.12
C PRO A 111 10.68 -3.79 17.76
N GLN A 112 11.13 -2.53 17.72
CA GLN A 112 10.27 -1.39 17.38
C GLN A 112 9.83 -1.45 15.90
N ARG A 113 10.74 -1.84 15.00
CA ARG A 113 10.42 -2.04 13.57
C ARG A 113 9.42 -3.18 13.35
N VAL A 114 9.48 -4.23 14.16
CA VAL A 114 8.48 -5.31 14.14
C VAL A 114 7.11 -4.80 14.57
N GLN A 115 7.05 -3.93 15.58
CA GLN A 115 5.80 -3.32 16.03
C GLN A 115 5.21 -2.39 14.96
N GLU A 116 6.04 -1.59 14.28
CA GLU A 116 5.61 -0.76 13.15
C GLU A 116 5.12 -1.62 11.98
N LEU A 117 5.83 -2.70 11.64
CA LEU A 117 5.39 -3.66 10.63
C LEU A 117 4.01 -4.27 10.97
N ALA A 118 3.82 -4.71 12.22
CA ALA A 118 2.54 -5.22 12.69
C ALA A 118 1.45 -4.15 12.58
N THR A 119 1.79 -2.90 12.87
CA THR A 119 0.89 -1.76 12.75
C THR A 119 0.49 -1.53 11.28
N ILE A 120 1.44 -1.55 10.35
CA ILE A 120 1.18 -1.48 8.89
C ILE A 120 0.24 -2.61 8.47
N LEU A 121 0.50 -3.86 8.88
CA LEU A 121 -0.37 -5.01 8.56
C LEU A 121 -1.80 -4.83 9.09
N VAL A 122 -1.96 -4.33 10.31
CA VAL A 122 -3.28 -4.00 10.89
C VAL A 122 -3.97 -2.92 10.06
N TYR A 123 -3.22 -1.88 9.64
CA TYR A 123 -3.75 -0.83 8.78
C TYR A 123 -4.26 -1.34 7.45
N MET A 124 -3.47 -2.15 6.75
CA MET A 124 -3.88 -2.74 5.47
C MET A 124 -5.11 -3.64 5.63
N THR A 125 -5.21 -4.33 6.76
CA THR A 125 -6.35 -5.19 7.09
C THR A 125 -7.63 -4.38 7.32
N ILE A 126 -7.56 -3.35 8.16
CA ILE A 126 -8.70 -2.43 8.41
C ILE A 126 -9.14 -1.79 7.10
N PHE A 127 -8.20 -1.29 6.31
CA PHE A 127 -8.50 -0.70 5.01
C PHE A 127 -9.25 -1.68 4.09
N THR A 128 -8.79 -2.92 4.02
CA THR A 128 -9.45 -3.97 3.23
C THR A 128 -10.86 -4.30 3.74
N ILE A 129 -11.07 -4.31 5.06
CA ILE A 129 -12.38 -4.56 5.68
C ILE A 129 -13.34 -3.40 5.42
N ASP A 130 -12.90 -2.15 5.62
CA ASP A 130 -13.72 -0.96 5.35
C ASP A 130 -14.17 -0.94 3.89
N LEU A 131 -13.26 -1.27 2.98
CA LEU A 131 -13.57 -1.40 1.56
C LEU A 131 -14.56 -2.53 1.25
N HIS A 132 -14.42 -3.67 1.91
CA HIS A 132 -15.39 -4.75 1.79
C HIS A 132 -16.78 -4.34 2.31
N ASN A 133 -16.83 -3.60 3.41
CA ASN A 133 -18.07 -3.13 4.02
C ASN A 133 -18.77 -2.07 3.15
N GLU A 134 -18.05 -1.09 2.62
CA GLU A 134 -18.57 -0.07 1.68
C GLU A 134 -19.24 -0.70 0.44
N ARG A 135 -18.70 -1.84 -0.04
CA ARG A 135 -19.25 -2.59 -1.18
C ARG A 135 -20.54 -3.32 -0.84
N ARG A 136 -20.80 -3.62 0.43
CA ARG A 136 -22.01 -4.29 0.90
C ARG A 136 -23.12 -3.31 1.32
N GLN A 137 -22.91 -2.00 1.18
CA GLN A 137 -23.93 -1.01 1.49
C GLN A 137 -25.08 -1.05 0.47
N LEU A 138 -26.30 -0.88 0.98
CA LEU A 138 -27.55 -1.10 0.24
C LEU A 138 -27.84 -0.04 -0.84
N THR A 139 -27.17 1.12 -0.79
CA THR A 139 -27.46 2.23 -1.70
C THR A 139 -26.20 2.83 -2.29
N SER A 140 -26.25 3.16 -3.59
CA SER A 140 -25.12 3.76 -4.32
C SER A 140 -24.66 5.07 -3.68
N TYR A 141 -25.55 5.85 -3.04
CA TYR A 141 -25.20 7.08 -2.35
C TYR A 141 -24.23 6.83 -1.18
N GLN A 142 -24.48 5.79 -0.39
CA GLN A 142 -23.66 5.46 0.78
C GLN A 142 -22.27 4.96 0.36
N THR A 143 -22.13 4.35 -0.83
CA THR A 143 -20.83 3.98 -1.43
C THR A 143 -20.11 5.18 -2.07
N ILE A 144 -20.82 6.03 -2.84
CA ILE A 144 -20.21 7.16 -3.59
C ILE A 144 -19.69 8.26 -2.65
N ARG A 145 -20.44 8.60 -1.59
CA ARG A 145 -20.07 9.68 -0.66
C ARG A 145 -18.68 9.51 -0.02
N PRO A 146 -18.33 8.36 0.61
CA PRO A 146 -17.00 8.15 1.19
C PRO A 146 -15.91 7.98 0.13
N MET A 147 -16.23 7.48 -1.08
CA MET A 147 -15.28 7.49 -2.21
C MET A 147 -14.89 8.93 -2.61
N LEU A 148 -15.87 9.82 -2.78
CA LEU A 148 -15.63 11.24 -3.09
C LEU A 148 -14.85 11.94 -1.99
N PHE A 149 -15.15 11.65 -0.72
CA PHE A 149 -14.43 12.23 0.41
C PHE A 149 -12.94 11.86 0.39
N ARG A 150 -12.62 10.58 0.13
CA ARG A 150 -11.22 10.12 -0.02
C ARG A 150 -10.52 10.74 -1.23
N TYR A 151 -11.24 10.88 -2.34
CA TYR A 151 -10.70 11.54 -3.53
C TYR A 151 -10.34 13.00 -3.25
N LEU A 152 -11.25 13.76 -2.63
CA LEU A 152 -11.02 15.16 -2.26
C LEU A 152 -9.90 15.30 -1.22
N TYR A 153 -9.87 14.43 -0.21
CA TYR A 153 -8.81 14.42 0.79
C TYR A 153 -7.44 14.24 0.13
N ARG A 154 -7.30 13.25 -0.76
CA ARG A 154 -6.05 13.03 -1.52
C ARG A 154 -5.64 14.22 -2.37
N GLN A 155 -6.58 14.86 -3.04
CA GLN A 155 -6.29 16.02 -3.88
C GLN A 155 -5.70 17.18 -3.07
N ASN A 156 -6.02 17.25 -1.77
CA ASN A 156 -5.52 18.26 -0.86
C ASN A 156 -4.24 17.84 -0.11
N THR A 157 -3.88 16.55 -0.09
CA THR A 157 -2.73 16.02 0.66
C THR A 157 -1.58 15.49 -0.19
N HIS A 158 -1.78 15.25 -1.49
CA HIS A 158 -0.71 14.86 -2.41
C HIS A 158 -0.37 16.06 -3.30
N GLU A 159 0.74 16.74 -3.01
CA GLU A 159 1.39 17.60 -4.01
C GLU A 159 1.98 16.67 -5.09
N GLY A 160 1.71 16.99 -6.36
CA GLY A 160 1.93 16.09 -7.51
C GLY A 160 3.38 15.69 -7.78
#